data_AF-A0A4P5VMV7-F1
#
_entry.id   AF-A0A4P5VMV7-F1
#
_cell.length_a   1.000
_cell.length_b   1.000
_cell.length_c   1.000
_cell.angle_alpha   90.00
_cell.angle_beta   90.00
_cell.angle_gamma   90.00
#
_symmetry.space_group_name_H-M   'P 1'
#
loop_
_entity.id
_entity.type
_entity.pdbx_description
1 polymer ?
#
loop_
_entity_poly.entity_id
_entity_poly.type
_entity_poly.pdbx_seq_one_letter_code
_entity_poly.pdbx_strand_id
1 'polypeptide(L)'
;MTYQPIERWLPTPAAADALGCSAIHLKRQRDIQGGFLQAGVHYSLGVSRTAPITWNVDACRKAIHHRGLMARNPQQPTPAPTS
;
A
#
# COMPACT_ATOMS: atom_id res chain seq x y z
N MET A 1 18.31 -13.01 16.16
CA MET A 1 17.33 -13.30 15.10
C MET A 1 16.60 -12.03 14.73
N THR A 2 16.90 -11.43 13.59
CA THR A 2 16.12 -10.32 13.04
C THR A 2 14.86 -10.90 12.39
N TYR A 3 13.70 -10.68 13.01
CA TYR A 3 12.40 -11.00 12.42
C TYR A 3 12.18 -10.05 11.24
N GLN A 4 12.39 -10.53 10.01
CA GLN A 4 11.91 -9.83 8.83
C GLN A 4 10.38 -9.90 8.87
N PRO A 5 9.66 -8.76 8.91
CA PRO A 5 8.20 -8.79 8.85
C PRO A 5 7.81 -9.44 7.52
N ILE A 6 6.97 -10.47 7.61
CA ILE A 6 6.51 -11.22 6.44
C ILE A 6 5.66 -10.25 5.63
N GLU A 7 6.20 -9.73 4.52
CA GLU A 7 5.46 -8.84 3.64
C GLU A 7 4.26 -9.59 3.07
N ARG A 8 3.06 -9.20 3.51
CA ARG A 8 1.84 -9.91 3.17
C ARG A 8 1.28 -9.38 1.86
N TRP A 9 1.65 -10.06 0.78
CA TRP A 9 1.10 -9.82 -0.56
C TRP A 9 -0.22 -10.58 -0.73
N LEU A 10 -1.33 -9.86 -0.80
CA LEU A 10 -2.68 -10.42 -0.91
C LEU A 10 -3.37 -10.03 -2.22
N PRO A 11 -4.26 -10.87 -2.75
CA PRO A 11 -5.13 -10.48 -3.85
C PRO A 11 -6.09 -9.37 -3.40
N THR A 12 -6.57 -8.58 -4.36
CA THR A 12 -7.44 -7.41 -4.11
C THR A 12 -8.55 -7.63 -3.06
N PRO A 13 -9.38 -8.68 -3.09
CA PRO A 13 -10.45 -8.85 -2.09
C PRO A 13 -9.92 -9.05 -0.67
N ALA A 14 -8.86 -9.85 -0.49
CA ALA A 14 -8.26 -10.10 0.82
C ALA A 14 -7.47 -8.88 1.33
N ALA A 15 -6.83 -8.13 0.44
CA ALA A 15 -6.17 -6.88 0.78
C ALA A 15 -7.17 -5.80 1.22
N ALA A 16 -8.31 -5.70 0.52
CA ALA A 16 -9.39 -4.79 0.85
C ALA A 16 -9.95 -5.05 2.26
N ASP A 17 -10.22 -6.32 2.58
CA ASP A 17 -10.66 -6.77 3.90
C ASP A 17 -9.62 -6.44 4.99
N ALA A 18 -8.35 -6.79 4.78
CA ALA A 18 -7.28 -6.53 5.74
C ALA A 18 -7.01 -5.04 6.00
N LEU A 19 -7.27 -4.19 5.00
CA LEU A 19 -7.13 -2.73 5.08
C LEU A 19 -8.41 -2.03 5.57
N GLY A 20 -9.53 -2.74 5.69
CA GLY A 20 -10.82 -2.17 6.07
C GLY A 20 -11.39 -1.19 5.03
N CYS A 21 -11.13 -1.44 3.74
CA CYS A 21 -11.56 -0.57 2.65
C CYS A 21 -12.21 -1.36 1.51
N SER A 22 -12.92 -0.70 0.60
CA SER A 22 -13.51 -1.40 -0.55
C SER A 22 -12.46 -1.68 -1.63
N ALA A 23 -12.58 -2.82 -2.32
CA ALA A 23 -11.70 -3.18 -3.43
C ALA A 23 -11.67 -2.12 -4.55
N ILE A 24 -12.80 -1.45 -4.78
CA ILE A 24 -12.91 -0.33 -5.73
C ILE A 24 -12.09 0.86 -5.22
N HIS A 25 -12.24 1.22 -3.94
CA HIS A 25 -11.48 2.30 -3.33
C HIS A 25 -9.97 2.02 -3.42
N LEU A 26 -9.55 0.81 -3.09
CA LEU A 26 -8.15 0.40 -3.16
C LEU A 26 -7.57 0.58 -4.58
N LYS A 27 -8.30 0.12 -5.61
CA LYS A 27 -7.91 0.31 -7.02
C LYS A 27 -7.87 1.78 -7.45
N ARG A 28 -8.68 2.66 -6.85
CA ARG A 28 -8.66 4.12 -7.09
C ARG A 28 -7.47 4.82 -6.46
N GLN A 29 -6.89 4.26 -5.41
CA GLN A 29 -5.70 4.83 -4.76
C GLN A 29 -4.39 4.49 -5.49
N ARG A 30 -4.43 3.79 -6.62
CA ARG A 30 -3.23 3.51 -7.44
C ARG A 30 -2.69 4.77 -8.09
N ASP A 31 -1.38 4.82 -8.25
CA ASP A 31 -0.66 5.90 -8.93
C ASP A 31 -1.22 6.18 -10.33
N ILE A 32 -1.60 5.14 -11.08
CA ILE A 32 -2.20 5.27 -12.42
C ILE A 32 -3.54 6.02 -12.44
N GLN A 33 -4.22 6.16 -11.29
CA GLN A 33 -5.48 6.91 -11.16
C GLN A 33 -5.27 8.25 -10.41
N GLY A 34 -4.02 8.69 -10.24
CA GLY A 34 -3.68 9.87 -9.45
C GLY A 34 -3.67 9.63 -7.94
N GLY A 35 -3.66 8.36 -7.52
CA GLY A 35 -3.50 7.97 -6.12
C GLY A 35 -2.04 7.93 -5.67
N PHE A 36 -1.81 7.46 -4.44
CA PHE A 36 -0.51 7.46 -3.78
C PHE A 36 0.10 6.06 -3.63
N LEU A 37 -0.63 5.02 -4.00
CA LEU A 37 -0.13 3.65 -4.00
C LEU A 37 0.61 3.43 -5.30
N GLN A 38 1.94 3.30 -5.22
CA GLN A 38 2.84 3.06 -6.33
C GLN A 38 2.98 1.57 -6.70
N ALA A 39 3.02 1.27 -8.00
CA ALA A 39 3.37 -0.05 -8.53
C ALA A 39 4.78 -0.50 -8.11
N GLY A 40 4.95 -1.79 -7.78
CA GLY A 40 6.20 -2.37 -7.30
C GLY A 40 6.47 -2.16 -5.80
N VAL A 41 5.78 -1.22 -5.15
CA VAL A 41 5.91 -0.95 -3.70
C VAL A 41 4.65 -1.38 -2.96
N HIS A 42 3.50 -0.85 -3.37
CA HIS A 42 2.22 -1.07 -2.70
C HIS A 42 1.39 -2.14 -3.37
N TYR A 43 1.53 -2.26 -4.69
CA TYR A 43 0.86 -3.27 -5.47
C TYR A 43 1.74 -3.74 -6.61
N SER A 44 1.55 -4.98 -7.04
CA SER A 44 2.24 -5.54 -8.19
C SER A 44 1.22 -6.02 -9.20
N LEU A 45 1.52 -5.72 -10.47
CA LEU A 45 0.78 -6.23 -11.61
C LEU A 45 1.47 -7.53 -12.03
N GLY A 46 0.69 -8.60 -12.24
CA GLY A 46 1.26 -9.82 -12.78
C GLY A 46 1.75 -9.64 -14.22
N VAL A 47 2.48 -10.64 -14.70
CA VAL A 47 3.16 -10.63 -16.02
C VAL A 47 2.20 -10.48 -17.20
N SER A 48 0.90 -10.76 -17.01
CA SER A 48 -0.13 -10.70 -18.05
C SER A 48 -1.23 -9.70 -17.71
N ARG A 49 -1.89 -9.15 -18.74
CA ARG A 49 -2.98 -8.15 -18.58
C ARG A 49 -4.19 -8.69 -17.79
N THR A 50 -4.37 -10.00 -17.74
CA THR A 50 -5.42 -10.70 -16.99
C THR A 50 -4.99 -11.15 -15.59
N ALA A 51 -3.69 -11.03 -15.27
CA ALA A 51 -3.17 -11.48 -14.00
C ALA A 51 -3.76 -10.64 -12.84
N PRO A 52 -4.13 -11.28 -11.72
CA PRO A 52 -4.68 -10.57 -10.58
C PRO A 52 -3.65 -9.61 -9.98
N ILE A 53 -4.12 -8.46 -9.52
CA ILE A 53 -3.29 -7.48 -8.81
C ILE A 53 -3.05 -7.99 -7.38
N THR A 54 -1.78 -8.08 -6.99
CA THR A 54 -1.37 -8.34 -5.61
C THR A 54 -1.03 -7.04 -4.90
N TRP A 55 -1.33 -6.98 -3.62
CA TRP A 55 -1.19 -5.78 -2.79
C TRP A 55 -0.38 -6.11 -1.55
N ASN A 56 0.63 -5.29 -1.28
CA ASN A 56 1.38 -5.35 -0.04
C ASN A 56 0.59 -4.63 1.05
N VAL A 57 -0.08 -5.40 1.91
CA VAL A 57 -0.97 -4.86 2.94
C VAL A 57 -0.22 -3.96 3.92
N ASP A 58 1.02 -4.34 4.27
CA ASP A 58 1.83 -3.58 5.22
C ASP A 58 2.25 -2.22 4.65
N ALA A 59 2.76 -2.21 3.41
CA ALA A 59 3.11 -0.98 2.70
C ALA A 59 1.88 -0.08 2.50
N CYS A 60 0.75 -0.65 2.04
CA CYS A 60 -0.51 0.10 1.89
C CYS A 60 -0.95 0.73 3.21
N ARG A 61 -0.91 -0.03 4.31
CA ARG A 61 -1.28 0.45 5.65
C ARG A 61 -0.38 1.60 6.09
N LYS A 62 0.94 1.48 5.90
CA LYS A 62 1.91 2.54 6.20
C LYS A 62 1.62 3.80 5.40
N ALA A 63 1.37 3.68 4.10
CA ALA A 63 1.08 4.82 3.23
C ALA A 63 -0.24 5.52 3.59
N ILE A 64 -1.31 4.75 3.85
CA ILE A 64 -2.60 5.27 4.30
C ILE A 64 -2.44 5.98 5.65
N HIS A 65 -1.74 5.35 6.60
CA HIS A 65 -1.48 5.92 7.92
C HIS A 65 -0.68 7.21 7.83
N HIS A 66 0.42 7.22 7.06
CA HIS A 66 1.23 8.41 6.83
C HIS A 66 0.41 9.56 6.24
N ARG A 67 -0.44 9.29 5.25
CA ARG A 67 -1.34 10.30 4.68
C ARG A 67 -2.38 10.80 5.68
N GLY A 68 -2.96 9.90 6.48
CA GLY A 68 -3.89 10.25 7.55
C GLY A 68 -3.23 11.10 8.66
N LEU A 69 -1.97 10.84 8.97
CA LEU A 69 -1.17 11.66 9.89
C LEU A 69 -0.90 13.04 9.32
N MET A 70 -0.47 13.16 8.05
CA MET A 70 -0.26 14.46 7.40
C MET A 70 -1.53 15.32 7.33
N ALA A 71 -2.69 14.70 7.15
CA ALA A 71 -3.98 15.40 7.18
C ALA A 71 -4.39 15.87 8.59
N ARG A 72 -3.88 15.23 9.64
CA ARG A 72 -4.22 15.51 11.05
C ARG A 72 -3.17 16.34 11.78
N ASN A 73 -1.92 16.33 11.32
CA ASN A 73 -0.81 17.06 11.91
C ASN A 73 0.09 17.65 10.80
N PRO A 74 0.15 18.97 10.63
CA PRO A 74 1.03 19.62 9.64
C PRO A 74 2.54 19.51 9.95
N GLN A 75 2.96 18.73 10.96
CA GLN A 75 4.32 18.70 11.48
C GLN A 75 4.82 17.24 11.66
N GLN A 76 5.37 16.66 10.58
CA GLN A 76 6.55 15.75 10.44
C GLN A 76 6.89 14.64 11.51
N PRO A 77 7.56 13.50 11.16
CA PRO A 77 8.88 13.47 10.50
C PRO A 77 9.07 12.45 9.37
N THR A 78 9.89 12.88 8.41
CA THR A 78 10.59 12.10 7.39
C THR A 78 11.30 10.88 7.99
N PRO A 79 11.19 9.67 7.40
CA PRO A 79 12.11 8.60 7.74
C PRO A 79 13.52 9.02 7.28
N ALA A 80 14.44 9.12 8.24
CA ALA A 80 15.84 9.44 8.02
C ALA A 80 16.48 8.47 7.01
N PRO A 81 17.45 8.92 6.19
CA PRO A 81 18.26 8.01 5.39
C PRO A 81 19.11 7.17 6.33
N THR A 82 18.84 5.86 6.40
CA THR A 82 19.77 4.90 7.00
C THR A 82 21.06 4.93 6.20
N SER A 83 22.16 5.30 6.89
CA SER A 83 23.54 5.28 6.39
C SER A 83 24.00 3.90 5.92
#